data_AF-A0A352KIU4-F1
#
_entry.id   AF-A0A352KIU4-F1
#
_cell.length_a   1.000
_cell.length_b   1.000
_cell.length_c   1.000
_cell.angle_alpha   90.00
_cell.angle_beta   90.00
_cell.angle_gamma   90.00
#
_symmetry.space_group_name_H-M   'P 1'
#
loop_
_entity.id
_entity.type
_entity.pdbx_description
1 polymer ?
#
loop_
_entity_poly.entity_id
_entity_poly.type
_entity_poly.pdbx_seq_one_letter_code
_entity_poly.pdbx_strand_id
1 'polypeptide(L)'
;RSGRRAQIHILVQDTNFLCDNDHRLLHLQRRLNSYIQLKHVHKDYRDMNQNFVITDQQGLVYLEQANRYEGMCEAYAPAKARELRQLFEQIWQRSEVDTRLRQLF
;
A
#
# COMPACT_ATOMS: atom_id res chain seq x y z
N ARG A 1 10.70 12.82 -23.73
CA ARG A 1 9.25 12.82 -23.38
C ARG A 1 9.11 12.23 -21.98
N SER A 2 8.84 13.06 -20.96
CA SER A 2 8.73 12.60 -19.57
C SER A 2 7.39 11.89 -19.39
N GLY A 3 7.39 10.56 -19.44
CA GLY A 3 6.19 9.75 -19.23
C GLY A 3 5.55 10.05 -17.87
N ARG A 4 4.21 10.07 -17.83
CA ARG A 4 3.39 10.19 -16.62
C ARG A 4 3.93 9.21 -15.56
N ARG A 5 4.65 9.74 -14.55
CA ARG A 5 5.29 8.94 -13.52
C ARG A 5 4.20 8.38 -12.60
N ALA A 6 3.95 7.08 -12.67
CA ALA A 6 3.06 6.43 -11.72
C ALA A 6 3.67 6.51 -10.32
N GLN A 7 2.92 7.05 -9.35
CA GLN A 7 3.30 7.02 -7.94
C GLN A 7 2.59 5.83 -7.28
N ILE A 8 3.35 5.04 -6.54
CA ILE A 8 2.89 3.84 -5.86
C ILE A 8 3.08 4.07 -4.36
N HIS A 9 1.96 4.13 -3.64
CA HIS A 9 1.93 4.24 -2.18
C HIS A 9 1.43 2.92 -1.62
N ILE A 10 2.18 2.34 -0.69
CA ILE A 10 1.84 1.05 -0.08
C ILE A 10 1.87 1.20 1.43
N LEU A 11 0.75 0.88 2.05
CA LEU A 11 0.63 0.72 3.49
C LEU A 11 0.92 -0.73 3.86
N VAL A 12 1.80 -0.91 4.85
CA VAL A 12 2.22 -2.23 5.33
C VAL A 12 1.76 -2.38 6.78
N GLN A 13 1.08 -3.47 7.11
CA GLN A 13 0.63 -3.75 8.49
C GLN A 13 1.77 -4.27 9.37
N ASP A 14 2.52 -5.24 8.86
CA ASP A 14 3.69 -5.81 9.55
C ASP A 14 4.95 -5.59 8.73
N THR A 15 5.75 -4.60 9.14
CA THR A 15 7.04 -4.27 8.53
C THR A 15 8.15 -5.23 8.95
N ASN A 16 7.97 -6.01 10.02
CA ASN A 16 8.96 -7.01 10.45
C ASN A 16 9.11 -8.09 9.38
N PHE A 17 8.00 -8.57 8.83
CA PHE A 17 8.02 -9.53 7.73
C PHE A 17 8.86 -9.05 6.54
N LEU A 18 8.78 -7.76 6.19
CA LEU A 18 9.56 -7.20 5.09
C LEU A 18 11.05 -7.13 5.41
N CYS A 19 11.41 -6.66 6.60
CA CYS A 19 12.80 -6.44 7.00
C CYS A 19 13.53 -7.75 7.27
N ASP A 20 12.89 -8.67 7.98
CA ASP A 20 13.53 -9.88 8.49
C ASP A 20 13.71 -10.94 7.40
N ASN A 21 12.92 -10.88 6.32
CA ASN A 21 12.98 -11.82 5.19
C ASN A 21 13.69 -11.28 3.95
N ASP A 22 14.35 -10.12 4.04
CA ASP A 22 14.96 -9.43 2.90
C ASP A 22 14.02 -9.35 1.68
N HIS A 23 12.79 -8.89 1.93
CA HIS A 23 11.70 -9.05 0.98
C HIS A 23 11.94 -8.27 -0.32
N ARG A 24 11.62 -8.88 -1.48
CA ARG A 24 11.83 -8.29 -2.82
C ARG A 24 11.18 -6.92 -3.02
N LEU A 25 10.10 -6.64 -2.29
CA LEU A 25 9.46 -5.32 -2.28
C LEU A 25 10.39 -4.23 -1.74
N LEU A 26 11.19 -4.51 -0.71
CA LEU A 26 12.17 -3.56 -0.18
C LEU A 26 13.25 -3.27 -1.21
N HIS A 27 13.78 -4.30 -1.86
CA HIS A 27 14.75 -4.16 -2.95
C HIS A 27 14.20 -3.31 -4.10
N LEU A 28 12.95 -3.56 -4.51
CA LEU A 28 12.30 -2.81 -5.57
C LEU A 28 12.08 -1.35 -5.17
N GLN A 29 11.59 -1.11 -3.95
CA GLN A 29 11.38 0.23 -3.43
C GLN A 29 12.69 1.02 -3.39
N ARG A 30 13.79 0.41 -2.95
CA ARG A 30 15.12 1.06 -2.92
C ARG A 30 15.58 1.50 -4.31
N ARG A 31 15.41 0.62 -5.32
CA ARG A 31 15.77 0.93 -6.71
C ARG A 31 14.89 2.01 -7.34
N LEU A 32 13.63 2.13 -6.89
CA LEU A 32 12.62 3.02 -7.45
C LEU A 32 12.05 3.98 -6.39
N ASN A 33 12.92 4.53 -5.53
CA ASN A 33 12.52 5.28 -4.35
C ASN A 33 11.68 6.55 -4.64
N SER A 34 11.82 7.15 -5.83
CA SER A 34 11.03 8.29 -6.28
C SER A 34 9.63 7.92 -6.78
N TYR A 35 9.36 6.62 -6.96
CA TYR A 35 8.10 6.09 -7.47
C TYR A 35 7.35 5.28 -6.41
N ILE A 36 8.06 4.59 -5.53
CA ILE A 36 7.47 3.70 -4.51
C ILE A 36 7.75 4.24 -3.12
N GLN A 37 6.68 4.48 -2.36
CA GLN A 37 6.76 4.83 -0.95
C GLN A 37 6.07 3.75 -0.12
N LEU A 38 6.74 3.35 0.97
CA LEU A 38 6.21 2.42 1.96
C LEU A 38 6.02 3.16 3.28
N LYS A 39 4.88 2.94 3.92
CA LYS A 39 4.64 3.40 5.29
C LYS A 39 4.10 2.26 6.15
N HIS A 40 4.48 2.26 7.42
CA HIS A 40 3.89 1.38 8.42
C HIS A 40 2.55 1.95 8.86
N VAL A 41 1.52 1.12 8.79
CA VAL A 41 0.15 1.50 9.17
C VAL A 41 0.14 2.02 10.61
N HIS A 42 -0.44 3.21 10.78
CA HIS A 42 -0.66 3.81 12.10
C HIS A 42 -1.43 2.84 13.01
N LYS A 43 -1.07 2.81 14.29
CA LYS A 43 -1.58 1.83 15.27
C LYS A 43 -3.11 1.70 15.32
N ASP A 44 -3.83 2.82 15.13
CA ASP A 44 -5.30 2.87 15.15
C ASP A 44 -5.97 2.05 14.03
N TYR A 45 -5.21 1.65 13.00
CA TYR A 45 -5.72 0.94 11.83
C TYR A 45 -5.11 -0.45 11.65
N ARG A 46 -4.29 -0.94 12.60
CA ARG A 46 -3.60 -2.23 12.46
C ARG A 46 -4.54 -3.44 12.48
N ASP A 47 -5.70 -3.31 13.11
CA ASP A 47 -6.69 -4.39 13.19
C ASP A 47 -7.61 -4.47 11.95
N MET A 48 -7.40 -3.61 10.95
CA MET A 48 -8.16 -3.67 9.69
C MET A 48 -7.79 -4.95 8.92
N ASN A 49 -8.70 -5.93 8.93
CA ASN A 49 -8.51 -7.19 8.22
C ASN A 49 -8.94 -7.14 6.73
N GLN A 50 -8.72 -6.02 6.04
CA GLN A 50 -9.06 -5.88 4.62
C GLN A 50 -7.83 -5.44 3.83
N ASN A 51 -7.71 -5.93 2.60
CA ASN A 51 -6.65 -5.53 1.66
C ASN A 51 -7.28 -4.98 0.39
N PHE A 52 -6.73 -3.90 -0.14
CA PHE A 52 -7.21 -3.35 -1.39
C PHE A 52 -6.11 -2.66 -2.19
N VAL A 53 -6.32 -2.61 -3.51
CA VAL A 53 -5.45 -1.92 -4.48
C VAL A 53 -6.32 -1.07 -5.38
N ILE A 54 -5.94 0.19 -5.57
CA ILE A 54 -6.65 1.14 -6.42
C ILE A 54 -5.74 1.55 -7.57
N THR A 55 -6.23 1.50 -8.80
CA THR A 55 -5.47 1.89 -10.00
C THR A 55 -6.23 2.94 -10.82
N ASP A 56 -5.50 3.94 -11.32
CA ASP A 56 -6.03 5.02 -12.16
C ASP A 56 -7.36 5.65 -11.67
N GLN A 57 -7.58 5.66 -10.34
CA GLN A 57 -8.78 6.16 -9.67
C GLN A 57 -10.09 5.40 -9.98
N GLN A 58 -10.02 4.27 -10.68
CA GLN A 58 -11.20 3.53 -11.14
C GLN A 58 -11.09 2.02 -11.01
N GLY A 59 -9.89 1.45 -11.17
CA GLY A 59 -9.67 0.02 -10.99
C GLY A 59 -9.55 -0.32 -9.51
N LEU A 60 -10.08 -1.48 -9.14
CA LEU A 60 -10.14 -1.95 -7.76
C LEU A 60 -9.87 -3.44 -7.68
N VAL A 61 -8.95 -3.82 -6.80
CA VAL A 61 -8.87 -5.16 -6.22
C VAL A 61 -9.20 -5.03 -4.75
N TYR A 62 -10.11 -5.86 -4.24
CA TYR A 62 -10.58 -5.79 -2.86
C TYR A 62 -10.71 -7.19 -2.25
N LEU A 63 -10.06 -7.41 -1.12
CA LEU A 63 -10.18 -8.57 -0.27
C LEU A 63 -10.80 -8.12 1.05
N GLU A 64 -12.03 -8.56 1.33
CA GLU A 64 -12.73 -8.22 2.57
C GLU A 64 -12.05 -8.84 3.80
N GLN A 65 -11.43 -10.01 3.61
CA GLN A 65 -10.64 -10.70 4.62
C GLN A 65 -9.23 -10.93 4.07
N ALA A 66 -8.24 -10.21 4.61
CA ALA A 66 -6.87 -10.23 4.11
C ALA A 66 -6.20 -11.62 4.17
N ASN A 67 -6.68 -12.49 5.05
CA ASN A 67 -6.20 -13.86 5.22
C ASN A 67 -6.86 -14.88 4.26
N ARG A 68 -7.84 -14.45 3.45
CA ARG A 68 -8.49 -15.30 2.45
C ARG A 68 -8.15 -14.81 1.04
N TYR A 69 -7.84 -15.74 0.16
CA TYR A 69 -7.67 -15.46 -1.27
C TYR A 69 -9.04 -15.41 -1.98
N GLU A 70 -10.00 -14.71 -1.37
CA GLU A 70 -11.35 -14.52 -1.86
C GLU A 70 -11.66 -13.04 -1.87
N GLY A 71 -12.10 -12.52 -3.02
CA GLY A 71 -12.47 -11.13 -3.14
C GLY A 71 -12.83 -10.76 -4.57
N MET A 72 -12.75 -9.46 -4.85
CA MET A 72 -13.27 -8.88 -6.08
C MET A 72 -12.17 -8.14 -6.83
N CYS A 73 -12.23 -8.22 -8.16
CA CYS A 73 -11.39 -7.44 -9.06
C CYS A 73 -12.27 -6.82 -10.13
N GLU A 74 -12.34 -5.49 -10.14
CA GLU A 74 -13.13 -4.71 -11.09
C GLU A 74 -12.24 -3.70 -11.79
N ALA A 75 -12.24 -3.72 -13.12
CA ALA A 75 -11.50 -2.75 -13.92
C ALA A 75 -12.11 -1.34 -13.84
N TYR A 76 -13.39 -1.24 -13.48
CA TYR A 76 -14.14 0.02 -13.45
C TYR A 76 -15.16 0.05 -12.30
N ALA A 77 -14.71 0.49 -11.13
CA ALA A 77 -15.49 0.68 -9.91
C ALA A 77 -15.27 2.08 -9.30
N PRO A 78 -15.50 3.18 -10.04
CA PRO A 78 -15.06 4.53 -9.66
C PRO A 78 -15.65 5.06 -8.33
N ALA A 79 -16.88 4.66 -7.99
CA ALA A 79 -17.50 5.04 -6.72
C ALA A 79 -16.76 4.39 -5.54
N LYS A 80 -16.55 3.07 -5.58
CA LYS A 80 -15.87 2.32 -4.52
C LYS A 80 -14.38 2.65 -4.46
N ALA A 81 -13.73 2.82 -5.60
CA ALA A 81 -12.34 3.26 -5.69
C ALA A 81 -12.13 4.63 -5.03
N ARG A 82 -13.09 5.56 -5.17
CA ARG A 82 -13.02 6.88 -4.52
C ARG A 82 -13.14 6.78 -3.01
N GLU A 83 -14.08 5.99 -2.50
CA GLU A 83 -14.27 5.74 -1.06
C GLU A 83 -13.00 5.14 -0.44
N LEU A 84 -12.49 4.05 -1.02
CA LEU A 84 -11.29 3.38 -0.53
C LEU A 84 -10.03 4.24 -0.67
N ARG A 85 -9.96 5.10 -1.69
CA ARG A 85 -8.88 6.09 -1.82
C ARG A 85 -8.92 7.10 -0.69
N GLN A 86 -10.09 7.62 -0.31
CA GLN A 86 -10.21 8.55 0.81
C GLN A 86 -9.76 7.91 2.13
N LEU A 87 -10.18 6.67 2.36
CA LEU A 87 -9.72 5.87 3.50
C LEU A 87 -8.20 5.66 3.46
N PHE A 88 -7.65 5.30 2.31
CA PHE A 88 -6.21 5.13 2.13
C PHE A 88 -5.44 6.41 2.47
N GLU A 89 -5.85 7.56 1.93
CA GLU A 89 -5.20 8.85 2.20
C GLU A 89 -5.27 9.23 3.68
N GLN A 90 -6.40 8.98 4.34
CA GLN A 90 -6.55 9.22 5.77
C GLN A 90 -5.54 8.39 6.58
N ILE A 91 -5.41 7.09 6.27
CA ILE A 91 -4.45 6.21 6.94
C ILE A 91 -3.02 6.65 6.59
N TRP A 92 -2.76 6.99 5.32
CA TRP A 92 -1.46 7.40 4.81
C TRP A 92 -0.91 8.64 5.51
N GLN A 93 -1.75 9.63 5.76
CA GLN A 93 -1.38 10.87 6.45
C GLN A 93 -0.99 10.63 7.91
N ARG A 94 -1.62 9.65 8.57
CA ARG A 94 -1.32 9.27 9.96
C ARG A 94 -0.17 8.26 10.08
N SER A 95 0.12 7.55 9.00
CA SER A 95 1.15 6.53 8.94
C SER A 95 2.52 7.15 8.69
N GLU A 96 3.57 6.45 9.12
CA GLU A 96 4.94 6.93 9.04
C GLU A 96 5.85 5.92 8.35
N VAL A 97 6.95 6.41 7.77
CA VAL A 97 8.00 5.52 7.27
C VAL A 97 8.70 4.93 8.48
N ASP A 98 8.56 3.61 8.65
CA ASP A 98 9.20 2.86 9.72
C ASP A 98 10.71 3.12 9.76
N THR A 99 11.21 3.43 10.95
CA THR A 99 12.63 3.66 11.21
C THR A 99 13.50 2.48 10.77
N ARG A 100 13.03 1.23 10.88
CA ARG A 100 13.76 0.03 10.42
C ARG A 100 13.94 0.01 8.91
N LEU A 101 12.97 0.54 8.16
CA LEU A 101 13.09 0.71 6.71
C LEU A 101 14.16 1.76 6.36
N ARG A 102 14.45 2.68 7.29
CA ARG A 102 15.52 3.69 7.18
C ARG A 102 16.86 3.28 7.80
N GLN A 103 16.93 2.22 8.60
CA GLN A 103 18.16 1.84 9.32
C GLN A 103 19.00 0.80 8.59
N LEU A 104 18.51 0.24 7.49
CA LEU A 104 19.28 -0.66 6.62
C LEU A 104 20.22 0.10 5.66
N PHE A 105 20.78 1.23 6.11
CA PHE A 105 21.79 2.02 5.39
C PHE A 105 23.14 1.88 6.07
#